data_AF-A0A6A5TYL9-F1
#
_entry.id   AF-A0A6A5TYL9-F1
#
_cell.length_a   1.000
_cell.length_b   1.000
_cell.length_c   1.000
_cell.angle_alpha   90.00
_cell.angle_beta   90.00
_cell.angle_gamma   90.00
#
_symmetry.space_group_name_H-M   'P 1'
#
loop_
_entity.id
_entity.type
_entity.pdbx_description
1 polymer ?
#
loop_
_entity_poly.entity_id
_entity_poly.type
_entity_poly.pdbx_seq_one_letter_code
_entity_poly.pdbx_strand_id
1 'polypeptide(L)'
;MRLSFFLLAGLLSIVASAPIQSLDLSSYARTPRADPSLTGYLGVFFLGDKPSVYFYLSNGNNAISMKALNKGQPVINPTKGTQGVRDPSIIAGGGAEAGKKWYIIGTDLNIGKTSWDAAQRTGSRGIFVWESTDLVNWTGERLVTVEDATAGMVWAPAAIWDEQKRQYLVHWASKFYAASDTKHTGSPSATRIRYAYTSDFRLFSTPTDYINKSPTNIIDLDILSLGSNTYARFMKDETAKTVFTEISTTGLFGSWTRPGSASTTIASGVEGPAVFWDNVDSGKAHLLLDFYGSDGYRPYESTDVKGGKWVASSTSGWPKNLRHGSVLPVTAAQVSAVSAKWPS
;
A
#
# COMPACT_ATOMS: atom_id res chain seq x y z
N MET A 1 78.41 69.50 3.36
CA MET A 1 78.29 68.01 3.30
C MET A 1 76.80 67.70 3.30
N ARG A 2 76.29 67.10 2.21
CA ARG A 2 74.86 66.97 1.88
C ARG A 2 74.15 66.02 2.87
N LEU A 3 73.05 66.45 3.49
CA LEU A 3 72.11 65.56 4.19
C LEU A 3 70.85 65.40 3.33
N SER A 4 70.66 64.20 2.81
CA SER A 4 69.50 63.78 2.03
C SER A 4 68.37 63.35 2.98
N PHE A 5 67.17 63.89 2.78
CA PHE A 5 65.92 63.37 3.36
C PHE A 5 65.49 62.11 2.58
N PHE A 6 65.37 60.97 3.26
CA PHE A 6 64.72 59.77 2.71
C PHE A 6 63.31 59.64 3.28
N LEU A 7 62.33 59.64 2.37
CA LEU A 7 60.93 59.31 2.62
C LEU A 7 60.81 57.78 2.75
N LEU A 8 60.27 57.27 3.86
CA LEU A 8 59.94 55.86 4.04
C LEU A 8 58.42 55.70 3.93
N ALA A 9 57.94 55.24 2.76
CA ALA A 9 56.54 54.88 2.55
C ALA A 9 56.32 53.43 3.01
N GLY A 10 55.56 53.23 4.10
CA GLY A 10 55.15 51.91 4.56
C GLY A 10 53.98 51.37 3.72
N LEU A 11 54.18 50.22 3.07
CA LEU A 11 53.10 49.46 2.44
C LEU A 11 52.36 48.64 3.50
N LEU A 12 51.08 48.95 3.74
CA LEU A 12 50.15 48.06 4.45
C LEU A 12 49.72 46.93 3.52
N SER A 13 50.03 45.69 3.87
CA SER A 13 49.50 44.48 3.22
C SER A 13 48.11 44.17 3.79
N ILE A 14 47.06 44.35 2.98
CA ILE A 14 45.70 43.93 3.30
C ILE A 14 45.61 42.42 3.05
N VAL A 15 45.55 41.62 4.11
CA VAL A 15 45.25 40.19 4.01
C VAL A 15 43.74 40.03 3.86
N ALA A 16 43.28 39.78 2.64
CA ALA A 16 41.89 39.42 2.39
C ALA A 16 41.63 38.00 2.88
N SER A 17 40.98 37.86 4.04
CA SER A 17 40.45 36.59 4.52
C SER A 17 39.33 36.12 3.59
N ALA A 18 39.57 35.04 2.87
CA ALA A 18 38.56 34.41 2.02
C ALA A 18 37.37 33.92 2.86
N PRO A 19 36.12 34.04 2.37
CA PRO A 19 34.95 33.56 3.10
C PRO A 19 35.01 32.04 3.26
N ILE A 20 34.83 31.57 4.49
CA ILE A 20 34.62 30.16 4.80
C ILE A 20 33.30 29.76 4.11
N GLN A 21 33.38 28.98 3.04
CA GLN A 21 32.20 28.36 2.45
C GLN A 21 31.67 27.32 3.45
N SER A 22 30.51 27.59 4.04
CA SER A 22 29.76 26.56 4.76
C SER A 22 29.34 25.49 3.76
N LEU A 23 29.92 24.29 3.86
CA LEU A 23 29.49 23.15 3.08
C LEU A 23 28.10 22.73 3.58
N ASP A 24 27.08 22.98 2.77
CA ASP A 24 25.73 22.47 3.02
C ASP A 24 25.68 20.98 2.67
N LEU A 25 25.74 20.15 3.70
CA LEU A 25 25.63 18.69 3.60
C LEU A 25 24.17 18.21 3.65
N SER A 26 23.16 19.09 3.60
CA SER A 26 21.75 18.69 3.60
C SER A 26 21.37 17.84 2.39
N SER A 27 22.06 18.03 1.25
CA SER A 27 21.96 17.20 0.04
C SER A 27 22.69 15.85 0.15
N TYR A 28 23.54 15.70 1.18
CA TYR A 28 24.25 14.46 1.53
C TYR A 28 23.63 13.76 2.75
N ALA A 29 22.41 14.13 3.13
CA ALA A 29 21.58 13.27 3.96
C ALA A 29 21.55 11.90 3.27
N ARG A 30 22.23 10.90 3.84
CA ARG A 30 22.29 9.55 3.31
C ARG A 30 20.86 9.11 3.03
N THR A 31 20.50 8.98 1.76
CA THR A 31 19.26 8.30 1.37
C THR A 31 19.23 6.99 2.17
N PRO A 32 18.17 6.72 2.95
CA PRO A 32 18.12 5.51 3.75
C PRO A 32 18.37 4.32 2.83
N ARG A 33 19.50 3.62 2.99
CA ARG A 33 19.83 2.46 2.16
C ARG A 33 18.69 1.44 2.31
N ALA A 34 18.23 0.86 1.19
CA ALA A 34 17.33 -0.27 1.25
C ALA A 34 17.95 -1.39 2.10
N ASP A 35 17.13 -2.07 2.92
CA ASP A 35 17.63 -3.00 3.94
C ASP A 35 18.31 -4.20 3.28
N PRO A 36 19.64 -4.37 3.43
CA PRO A 36 20.38 -5.44 2.75
C PRO A 36 20.01 -6.84 3.25
N SER A 37 19.24 -6.95 4.34
CA SER A 37 18.70 -8.23 4.80
C SER A 37 17.54 -8.74 3.94
N LEU A 38 16.89 -7.86 3.15
CA LEU A 38 15.79 -8.20 2.26
C LEU A 38 16.32 -8.78 0.96
N THR A 39 15.90 -10.00 0.65
CA THR A 39 16.42 -10.77 -0.50
C THR A 39 15.33 -11.25 -1.45
N GLY A 40 14.08 -10.91 -1.17
CA GLY A 40 12.94 -11.24 -2.02
C GLY A 40 11.66 -10.54 -1.60
N TYR A 41 10.58 -10.91 -2.28
CA TYR A 41 9.23 -10.38 -2.09
C TYR A 41 8.24 -11.53 -2.04
N LEU A 42 7.39 -11.53 -1.03
CA LEU A 42 6.24 -12.42 -0.90
C LEU A 42 4.99 -11.67 -1.38
N GLY A 43 4.46 -12.08 -2.53
CA GLY A 43 3.18 -11.62 -3.05
C GLY A 43 2.02 -12.44 -2.51
N VAL A 44 0.94 -11.77 -2.14
CA VAL A 44 -0.30 -12.34 -1.61
C VAL A 44 -1.45 -11.84 -2.46
N PHE A 45 -2.09 -12.74 -3.21
CA PHE A 45 -3.07 -12.40 -4.25
C PHE A 45 -4.28 -13.33 -4.21
N PHE A 46 -5.31 -13.00 -4.99
CA PHE A 46 -6.36 -13.95 -5.37
C PHE A 46 -6.44 -14.12 -6.89
N LEU A 47 -7.14 -15.16 -7.33
CA LEU A 47 -7.51 -15.37 -8.73
C LEU A 47 -8.99 -15.06 -8.92
N GLY A 48 -9.33 -14.38 -10.01
CA GLY A 48 -10.70 -13.87 -10.21
C GLY A 48 -11.81 -14.92 -10.16
N ASP A 49 -11.55 -16.11 -10.70
CA ASP A 49 -12.48 -17.26 -10.72
C ASP A 49 -12.37 -18.16 -9.48
N LYS A 50 -11.33 -17.98 -8.66
CA LYS A 50 -11.02 -18.78 -7.47
C LYS A 50 -10.65 -17.86 -6.33
N PRO A 51 -11.65 -17.26 -5.63
CA PRO A 51 -11.42 -16.28 -4.58
C PRO A 51 -10.86 -16.95 -3.32
N SER A 52 -9.56 -17.19 -3.31
CA SER A 52 -8.76 -17.79 -2.24
C SER A 52 -7.41 -17.07 -2.18
N VAL A 53 -6.62 -17.30 -1.14
CA VAL A 53 -5.32 -16.64 -1.00
C VAL A 53 -4.23 -17.50 -1.65
N TYR A 54 -3.50 -16.90 -2.59
CA TYR A 54 -2.38 -17.51 -3.30
C TYR A 54 -1.10 -16.76 -2.99
N PHE A 55 -0.03 -17.51 -2.73
CA PHE A 55 1.28 -16.93 -2.49
C PHE A 55 2.17 -17.05 -3.72
N TYR A 56 2.93 -16.00 -3.96
CA TYR A 56 3.94 -15.90 -5.00
C TYR A 56 5.23 -15.40 -4.38
N LEU A 57 6.36 -15.94 -4.82
CA LEU A 57 7.68 -15.54 -4.34
C LEU A 57 8.47 -14.97 -5.50
N SER A 58 9.19 -13.88 -5.26
CA SER A 58 10.05 -13.31 -6.30
C SER A 58 11.16 -14.26 -6.75
N ASN A 59 11.55 -14.15 -8.02
CA ASN A 59 12.74 -14.81 -8.54
C ASN A 59 13.98 -14.00 -8.12
N GLY A 60 14.62 -14.42 -7.04
CA GLY A 60 15.66 -13.62 -6.38
C GLY A 60 15.07 -12.32 -5.82
N ASN A 61 15.87 -11.27 -5.76
CA ASN A 61 15.44 -9.96 -5.26
C ASN A 61 14.81 -9.08 -6.36
N ASN A 62 13.96 -9.66 -7.21
CA ASN A 62 13.35 -8.98 -8.35
C ASN A 62 11.86 -8.70 -8.10
N ALA A 63 11.51 -7.42 -7.91
CA ALA A 63 10.15 -6.97 -7.60
C ALA A 63 9.12 -7.25 -8.70
N ILE A 64 9.57 -7.39 -9.95
CA ILE A 64 8.70 -7.56 -11.13
C ILE A 64 8.80 -8.96 -11.73
N SER A 65 9.37 -9.92 -10.99
CA SER A 65 9.37 -11.32 -11.39
C SER A 65 9.06 -12.24 -10.24
N MET A 66 7.97 -12.99 -10.35
CA MET A 66 7.51 -13.90 -9.30
C MET A 66 7.15 -15.28 -9.87
N LYS A 67 7.18 -16.28 -9.00
CA LYS A 67 6.72 -17.64 -9.26
C LYS A 67 5.67 -18.03 -8.23
N ALA A 68 4.70 -18.84 -8.66
CA ALA A 68 3.70 -19.38 -7.74
C ALA A 68 4.38 -20.25 -6.67
N LEU A 69 3.82 -20.23 -5.47
CA LEU A 69 4.11 -21.19 -4.42
C LEU A 69 2.99 -22.23 -4.32
N ASN A 70 3.21 -23.24 -3.49
CA ASN A 70 2.27 -24.33 -3.25
C ASN A 70 1.79 -25.00 -4.55
N LYS A 71 2.67 -25.14 -5.55
CA LYS A 71 2.34 -25.71 -6.88
C LYS A 71 1.17 -25.02 -7.58
N GLY A 72 1.01 -23.71 -7.34
CA GLY A 72 -0.10 -22.91 -7.85
C GLY A 72 -1.46 -23.17 -7.18
N GLN A 73 -1.50 -23.92 -6.09
CA GLN A 73 -2.70 -24.15 -5.29
C GLN A 73 -2.87 -23.07 -4.22
N PRO A 74 -4.11 -22.77 -3.78
CA PRO A 74 -4.34 -21.78 -2.73
C PRO A 74 -3.65 -22.19 -1.42
N VAL A 75 -3.06 -21.22 -0.73
CA VAL A 75 -2.47 -21.38 0.60
C VAL A 75 -3.53 -21.27 1.70
N ILE A 76 -4.52 -20.39 1.51
CA ILE A 76 -5.65 -20.23 2.43
C ILE A 76 -6.94 -20.30 1.64
N ASN A 77 -7.83 -21.20 2.05
CA ASN A 77 -9.22 -21.26 1.59
C ASN A 77 -10.13 -20.77 2.72
N PRO A 78 -10.96 -19.73 2.51
CA PRO A 78 -11.89 -19.26 3.52
C PRO A 78 -13.01 -20.27 3.75
N THR A 79 -13.37 -20.50 5.01
CA THR A 79 -14.45 -21.40 5.43
C THR A 79 -15.69 -20.66 5.92
N LYS A 80 -15.59 -19.35 6.20
CA LYS A 80 -16.69 -18.50 6.69
C LYS A 80 -17.30 -17.63 5.58
N GLY A 81 -18.32 -16.84 5.94
CA GLY A 81 -18.92 -15.84 5.06
C GLY A 81 -19.42 -16.43 3.75
N THR A 82 -19.07 -15.80 2.64
CA THR A 82 -19.36 -16.27 1.28
C THR A 82 -18.49 -17.46 0.84
N GLN A 83 -17.49 -17.84 1.66
CA GLN A 83 -16.45 -18.81 1.33
C GLN A 83 -15.67 -18.42 0.08
N GLY A 84 -15.43 -17.11 -0.07
CA GLY A 84 -14.53 -16.55 -1.06
C GLY A 84 -13.85 -15.31 -0.48
N VAL A 85 -12.54 -15.21 -0.69
CA VAL A 85 -11.74 -14.05 -0.28
C VAL A 85 -11.16 -13.37 -1.51
N ARG A 86 -11.31 -12.05 -1.55
CA ARG A 86 -10.72 -11.17 -2.57
C ARG A 86 -9.85 -10.13 -1.91
N ASP A 87 -9.01 -9.49 -2.72
CA ASP A 87 -8.21 -8.33 -2.32
C ASP A 87 -7.36 -8.58 -1.06
N PRO A 88 -6.62 -9.71 -0.94
CA PRO A 88 -5.91 -10.01 0.28
C PRO A 88 -4.72 -9.06 0.50
N SER A 89 -4.70 -8.42 1.67
CA SER A 89 -3.64 -7.52 2.10
C SER A 89 -2.82 -8.17 3.22
N ILE A 90 -1.52 -8.36 3.01
CA ILE A 90 -0.57 -8.83 4.02
C ILE A 90 -0.03 -7.64 4.83
N ILE A 91 -0.22 -7.68 6.14
CA ILE A 91 0.14 -6.60 7.05
C ILE A 91 1.27 -7.08 7.97
N ALA A 92 2.40 -6.39 7.93
CA ALA A 92 3.49 -6.63 8.89
C ALA A 92 3.10 -6.13 10.29
N GLY A 93 3.52 -6.90 11.31
CA GLY A 93 3.44 -6.52 12.71
C GLY A 93 4.02 -5.12 12.97
N GLY A 94 3.34 -4.31 13.78
CA GLY A 94 3.81 -3.00 14.22
C GLY A 94 4.22 -3.03 15.69
N GLY A 95 4.98 -2.04 16.15
CA GLY A 95 5.41 -1.93 17.55
C GLY A 95 6.08 -3.21 18.07
N ALA A 96 5.50 -3.82 19.12
CA ALA A 96 6.05 -5.05 19.73
C ALA A 96 5.97 -6.29 18.82
N GLU A 97 5.10 -6.27 17.81
CA GLU A 97 4.90 -7.36 16.85
C GLU A 97 5.84 -7.26 15.62
N ALA A 98 6.58 -6.15 15.49
CA ALA A 98 7.47 -5.91 14.37
C ALA A 98 8.49 -7.04 14.18
N GLY A 99 8.51 -7.59 12.95
CA GLY A 99 9.36 -8.71 12.57
C GLY A 99 8.98 -10.07 13.18
N LYS A 100 7.88 -10.16 13.94
CA LYS A 100 7.48 -11.37 14.68
C LYS A 100 6.08 -11.87 14.36
N LYS A 101 5.22 -11.00 13.82
CA LYS A 101 3.84 -11.32 13.50
C LYS A 101 3.41 -10.66 12.20
N TRP A 102 2.48 -11.32 11.51
CA TRP A 102 1.87 -10.86 10.29
C TRP A 102 0.38 -11.20 10.30
N TYR A 103 -0.38 -10.37 9.60
CA TYR A 103 -1.80 -10.59 9.36
C TYR A 103 -2.06 -10.68 7.86
N ILE A 104 -3.08 -11.43 7.47
CA ILE A 104 -3.71 -11.28 6.16
C ILE A 104 -5.15 -10.89 6.42
N ILE A 105 -5.58 -9.81 5.79
CA ILE A 105 -6.98 -9.38 5.76
C ILE A 105 -7.50 -9.41 4.33
N GLY A 106 -8.81 -9.53 4.15
CA GLY A 106 -9.38 -9.56 2.80
C GLY A 106 -10.89 -9.37 2.77
N THR A 107 -11.39 -9.08 1.58
CA THR A 107 -12.81 -8.93 1.29
C THR A 107 -13.51 -10.28 1.38
N ASP A 108 -14.63 -10.36 2.11
CA ASP A 108 -15.53 -11.52 2.05
C ASP A 108 -16.45 -11.43 0.83
N LEU A 109 -16.03 -12.04 -0.27
CA LEU A 109 -16.79 -12.07 -1.52
C LEU A 109 -16.43 -13.27 -2.40
N ASN A 110 -17.43 -14.14 -2.60
CA ASN A 110 -17.47 -15.09 -3.70
C ASN A 110 -18.45 -14.61 -4.77
N ILE A 111 -17.95 -13.90 -5.78
CA ILE A 111 -18.80 -13.33 -6.83
C ILE A 111 -19.53 -14.42 -7.65
N GLY A 112 -18.99 -15.64 -7.74
CA GLY A 112 -19.66 -16.76 -8.43
C GLY A 112 -20.91 -17.28 -7.73
N LYS A 113 -21.16 -16.88 -6.47
CA LYS A 113 -22.34 -17.23 -5.68
C LYS A 113 -23.33 -16.07 -5.51
N THR A 114 -23.08 -14.92 -6.13
CA THR A 114 -23.91 -13.72 -6.02
C THR A 114 -23.87 -12.92 -7.34
N SER A 115 -24.43 -11.71 -7.35
CA SER A 115 -24.28 -10.76 -8.46
C SER A 115 -23.53 -9.52 -8.01
N TRP A 116 -22.96 -8.77 -8.95
CA TRP A 116 -22.28 -7.51 -8.65
C TRP A 116 -23.22 -6.45 -8.03
N ASP A 117 -24.51 -6.46 -8.37
CA ASP A 117 -25.48 -5.58 -7.74
C ASP A 117 -25.74 -6.03 -6.29
N ALA A 118 -26.07 -7.30 -6.07
CA ALA A 118 -26.32 -7.83 -4.73
C ALA A 118 -25.09 -7.70 -3.81
N ALA A 119 -23.88 -7.91 -4.32
CA ALA A 119 -22.65 -7.77 -3.56
C ALA A 119 -22.34 -6.32 -3.14
N GLN A 120 -22.87 -5.32 -3.86
CA GLN A 120 -22.72 -3.90 -3.52
C GLN A 120 -23.83 -3.38 -2.62
N ARG A 121 -25.04 -3.95 -2.72
CA ARG A 121 -26.21 -3.53 -1.97
C ARG A 121 -26.32 -4.23 -0.63
N THR A 122 -26.14 -5.54 -0.61
CA THR A 122 -26.35 -6.40 0.57
C THR A 122 -25.18 -7.36 0.76
N GLY A 123 -23.97 -6.89 0.47
CA GLY A 123 -22.73 -7.64 0.59
C GLY A 123 -22.29 -7.82 2.04
N SER A 124 -21.15 -8.50 2.20
CA SER A 124 -20.54 -8.66 3.52
C SER A 124 -20.15 -7.30 4.11
N ARG A 125 -20.39 -7.15 5.41
CA ARG A 125 -19.98 -5.98 6.21
C ARG A 125 -18.75 -6.28 7.07
N GLY A 126 -18.11 -7.41 6.81
CA GLY A 126 -16.95 -7.86 7.55
C GLY A 126 -15.74 -8.06 6.66
N ILE A 127 -14.59 -8.11 7.32
CA ILE A 127 -13.30 -8.44 6.72
C ILE A 127 -12.84 -9.79 7.24
N PHE A 128 -12.23 -10.58 6.37
CA PHE A 128 -11.48 -11.73 6.84
C PHE A 128 -10.21 -11.30 7.56
N VAL A 129 -9.77 -12.11 8.53
CA VAL A 129 -8.50 -11.97 9.23
C VAL A 129 -7.89 -13.35 9.48
N TRP A 130 -6.62 -13.50 9.13
CA TRP A 130 -5.72 -14.59 9.54
C TRP A 130 -4.44 -14.01 10.14
N GLU A 131 -3.76 -14.78 10.97
CA GLU A 131 -2.49 -14.38 11.58
C GLU A 131 -1.42 -15.47 11.48
N SER A 132 -0.16 -15.03 11.46
CA SER A 132 1.02 -15.88 11.41
C SER A 132 2.16 -15.25 12.21
N THR A 133 3.00 -16.08 12.85
CA THR A 133 4.24 -15.66 13.53
C THR A 133 5.49 -16.11 12.79
N ASP A 134 5.35 -16.73 11.61
CA ASP A 134 6.45 -17.28 10.83
C ASP A 134 6.28 -17.12 9.31
N LEU A 135 5.24 -16.42 8.84
CA LEU A 135 4.80 -16.27 7.44
C LEU A 135 4.39 -17.57 6.73
N VAL A 136 4.48 -18.70 7.43
CA VAL A 136 4.33 -20.03 6.85
C VAL A 136 3.03 -20.68 7.30
N ASN A 137 2.79 -20.68 8.60
CA ASN A 137 1.61 -21.24 9.23
C ASN A 137 0.62 -20.12 9.51
N TRP A 138 -0.52 -20.17 8.81
CA TRP A 138 -1.59 -19.19 8.92
C TRP A 138 -2.76 -19.81 9.66
N THR A 139 -3.22 -19.14 10.71
CA THR A 139 -4.26 -19.65 11.60
C THR A 139 -5.25 -18.56 11.99
N GLY A 140 -6.26 -18.92 12.79
CA GLY A 140 -7.12 -17.95 13.44
C GLY A 140 -8.11 -17.25 12.52
N GLU A 141 -8.68 -17.97 11.52
CA GLU A 141 -9.69 -17.43 10.60
C GLU A 141 -10.85 -16.76 11.36
N ARG A 142 -10.99 -15.46 11.12
CA ARG A 142 -12.09 -14.62 11.63
C ARG A 142 -12.74 -13.89 10.47
N LEU A 143 -14.05 -13.70 10.56
CA LEU A 143 -14.80 -12.74 9.76
C LEU A 143 -15.32 -11.68 10.72
N VAL A 144 -14.66 -10.52 10.74
CA VAL A 144 -14.93 -9.46 11.72
C VAL A 144 -15.81 -8.40 11.06
N THR A 145 -17.02 -8.21 11.57
CA THR A 145 -17.90 -7.12 11.12
C THR A 145 -17.33 -5.78 11.56
N VAL A 146 -17.11 -4.87 10.59
CA VAL A 146 -16.49 -3.56 10.83
C VAL A 146 -17.39 -2.39 10.46
N GLU A 147 -18.55 -2.64 9.84
CA GLU A 147 -19.54 -1.61 9.51
C GLU A 147 -20.95 -1.97 9.97
N ASP A 148 -21.76 -0.93 10.19
CA ASP A 148 -23.15 -1.06 10.63
C ASP A 148 -24.11 -1.50 9.52
N ALA A 149 -25.39 -1.68 9.85
CA ALA A 149 -26.38 -2.25 8.95
C ALA A 149 -26.73 -1.37 7.74
N THR A 150 -26.33 -0.09 7.73
CA THR A 150 -26.57 0.83 6.62
C THR A 150 -25.54 0.71 5.50
N ALA A 151 -24.41 0.03 5.76
CA ALA A 151 -23.40 -0.23 4.76
C ALA A 151 -23.86 -1.30 3.77
N GLY A 152 -23.65 -1.04 2.48
CA GLY A 152 -23.92 -2.00 1.42
C GLY A 152 -22.88 -3.11 1.30
N MET A 153 -21.63 -2.81 1.64
CA MET A 153 -20.48 -3.71 1.52
C MET A 153 -19.25 -3.17 2.28
N VAL A 154 -18.27 -4.05 2.51
CA VAL A 154 -16.91 -3.73 2.99
C VAL A 154 -15.90 -4.41 2.07
N TRP A 155 -15.18 -3.61 1.26
CA TRP A 155 -14.30 -4.13 0.21
C TRP A 155 -12.87 -3.57 0.29
N ALA A 156 -11.93 -4.35 -0.26
CA ALA A 156 -10.50 -4.07 -0.38
C ALA A 156 -9.86 -3.54 0.91
N PRO A 157 -9.92 -4.30 2.02
CA PRO A 157 -9.32 -3.86 3.25
C PRO A 157 -7.79 -3.91 3.19
N ALA A 158 -7.13 -2.84 3.65
CA ALA A 158 -5.70 -2.84 3.94
C ALA A 158 -5.44 -2.08 5.25
N ALA A 159 -4.20 -2.09 5.71
CA ALA A 159 -3.85 -1.44 6.96
C ALA A 159 -2.42 -0.89 6.96
N ILE A 160 -2.23 0.20 7.70
CA ILE A 160 -0.90 0.75 8.00
C ILE A 160 -0.76 0.94 9.50
N TRP A 161 0.43 0.65 10.04
CA TRP A 161 0.74 0.94 11.43
C TRP A 161 0.92 2.45 11.63
N ASP A 162 0.12 3.04 12.52
CA ASP A 162 0.26 4.42 12.96
C ASP A 162 1.11 4.46 14.25
N GLU A 163 2.35 4.93 14.12
CA GLU A 163 3.29 5.04 15.26
C GLU A 163 2.81 5.99 16.36
N GLN A 164 2.05 7.05 16.01
CA GLN A 164 1.56 8.01 17.00
C GLN A 164 0.44 7.41 17.85
N LYS A 165 -0.41 6.59 17.23
CA LYS A 165 -1.49 5.87 17.94
C LYS A 165 -1.05 4.53 18.52
N ARG A 166 0.05 3.96 18.03
CA ARG A 166 0.49 2.58 18.29
C ARG A 166 -0.63 1.57 17.99
N GLN A 167 -1.30 1.78 16.86
CA GLN A 167 -2.41 0.96 16.39
C GLN A 167 -2.37 0.89 14.87
N TYR A 168 -3.02 -0.12 14.29
CA TYR A 168 -3.27 -0.20 12.87
C TYR A 168 -4.43 0.70 12.49
N LEU A 169 -4.20 1.61 11.54
CA LEU A 169 -5.26 2.26 10.78
C LEU A 169 -5.68 1.27 9.70
N VAL A 170 -6.83 0.62 9.91
CA VAL A 170 -7.42 -0.30 8.93
C VAL A 170 -8.47 0.46 8.14
N HIS A 171 -8.43 0.35 6.82
CA HIS A 171 -9.34 1.07 5.94
C HIS A 171 -9.94 0.16 4.87
N TRP A 172 -11.11 0.53 4.37
CA TRP A 172 -11.86 -0.21 3.35
C TRP A 172 -12.81 0.72 2.58
N ALA A 173 -13.27 0.28 1.41
CA ALA A 173 -14.30 0.97 0.65
C ALA A 173 -15.71 0.54 1.12
N SER A 174 -16.63 1.51 1.23
CA SER A 174 -18.04 1.24 1.53
C SER A 174 -18.95 2.32 0.95
N LYS A 175 -20.25 1.99 0.79
CA LYS A 175 -21.32 2.93 0.44
C LYS A 175 -22.50 2.67 1.36
N PHE A 176 -23.32 3.69 1.59
CA PHE A 176 -24.33 3.66 2.65
C PHE A 176 -25.72 3.99 2.12
N TYR A 177 -26.73 3.37 2.72
CA TYR A 177 -28.15 3.62 2.48
C TYR A 177 -28.74 4.43 3.63
N ALA A 178 -29.91 5.01 3.40
CA ALA A 178 -30.66 5.66 4.48
C ALA A 178 -31.01 4.62 5.56
N ALA A 179 -30.95 5.01 6.84
CA ALA A 179 -31.28 4.11 7.94
C ALA A 179 -32.72 3.54 7.85
N SER A 180 -33.63 4.25 7.18
CA SER A 180 -35.00 3.78 6.90
C SER A 180 -35.10 2.78 5.75
N ASP A 181 -34.10 2.73 4.86
CA ASP A 181 -34.05 1.78 3.73
C ASP A 181 -33.34 0.50 4.15
N THR A 182 -33.93 -0.25 5.07
CA THR A 182 -33.32 -1.49 5.62
C THR A 182 -33.19 -2.61 4.59
N LYS A 183 -33.73 -2.44 3.38
CA LYS A 183 -33.63 -3.40 2.26
C LYS A 183 -32.62 -2.96 1.19
N HIS A 184 -31.99 -1.79 1.35
CA HIS A 184 -31.02 -1.22 0.41
C HIS A 184 -31.54 -1.15 -1.03
N THR A 185 -32.81 -0.80 -1.19
CA THR A 185 -33.51 -0.72 -2.49
C THR A 185 -33.38 0.64 -3.16
N GLY A 186 -33.15 1.69 -2.38
CA GLY A 186 -32.96 3.04 -2.86
C GLY A 186 -31.58 3.30 -3.44
N SER A 187 -31.25 4.59 -3.57
CA SER A 187 -29.92 5.04 -4.01
C SER A 187 -28.95 5.06 -2.84
N PRO A 188 -27.75 4.45 -2.95
CA PRO A 188 -26.71 4.61 -1.96
C PRO A 188 -26.04 5.98 -2.06
N SER A 189 -25.24 6.33 -1.05
CA SER A 189 -24.23 7.37 -1.16
C SER A 189 -23.17 7.03 -2.22
N ALA A 190 -22.33 8.01 -2.59
CA ALA A 190 -21.06 7.70 -3.23
C ALA A 190 -20.24 6.73 -2.36
N THR A 191 -19.48 5.85 -3.02
CA THR A 191 -18.53 4.96 -2.36
C THR A 191 -17.37 5.78 -1.82
N ARG A 192 -17.02 5.55 -0.56
CA ARG A 192 -16.03 6.32 0.19
C ARG A 192 -15.10 5.37 0.93
N ILE A 193 -13.93 5.85 1.32
CA ILE A 193 -13.02 5.09 2.17
C ILE A 193 -13.34 5.36 3.63
N ARG A 194 -13.53 4.29 4.36
CA ARG A 194 -13.82 4.23 5.80
C ARG A 194 -12.59 3.73 6.51
N TYR A 195 -12.44 4.05 7.79
CA TYR A 195 -11.37 3.50 8.62
C TYR A 195 -11.80 3.28 10.06
N ALA A 196 -11.10 2.36 10.72
CA ALA A 196 -11.11 2.17 12.17
C ALA A 196 -9.71 1.79 12.67
N TYR A 197 -9.46 2.04 13.95
CA TYR A 197 -8.24 1.59 14.60
C TYR A 197 -8.42 0.24 15.28
N THR A 198 -7.38 -0.57 15.23
CA THR A 198 -7.26 -1.81 16.00
C THR A 198 -5.81 -2.02 16.43
N SER A 199 -5.57 -2.73 17.52
CA SER A 199 -4.24 -3.20 17.90
C SER A 199 -4.02 -4.69 17.61
N ASP A 200 -5.08 -5.44 17.29
CA ASP A 200 -5.05 -6.91 17.29
C ASP A 200 -5.89 -7.58 16.19
N PHE A 201 -6.56 -6.78 15.34
CA PHE A 201 -7.51 -7.25 14.32
C PHE A 201 -8.63 -8.13 14.89
N ARG A 202 -9.07 -7.84 16.12
CA ARG A 202 -10.24 -8.45 16.77
C ARG A 202 -11.24 -7.39 17.20
N LEU A 203 -10.75 -6.37 17.91
CA LEU A 203 -11.55 -5.24 18.33
C LEU A 203 -11.19 -4.02 17.50
N PHE A 204 -12.21 -3.38 16.95
CA PHE A 204 -12.08 -2.18 16.14
C PHE A 204 -12.78 -1.02 16.85
N SER A 205 -12.20 0.17 16.74
CA SER A 205 -12.94 1.39 17.07
C SER A 205 -14.16 1.52 16.16
N THR A 206 -15.12 2.37 16.54
CA THR A 206 -16.21 2.75 15.64
C THR A 206 -15.64 3.33 14.34
N PRO A 207 -16.10 2.88 13.16
CA PRO A 207 -15.57 3.36 11.89
C PRO A 207 -15.99 4.80 11.60
N THR A 208 -15.12 5.55 10.92
CA THR A 208 -15.40 6.93 10.48
C THR A 208 -14.93 7.16 9.03
N ASP A 209 -15.36 8.27 8.41
CA ASP A 209 -14.93 8.61 7.05
C ASP A 209 -13.43 8.94 7.07
N TYR A 210 -12.65 8.27 6.20
CA TYR A 210 -11.25 8.64 5.94
C TYR A 210 -11.15 9.52 4.69
N ILE A 211 -11.76 9.07 3.59
CA ILE A 211 -11.77 9.78 2.30
C ILE A 211 -13.19 9.76 1.77
N ASN A 212 -13.79 10.95 1.67
CA ASN A 212 -15.09 11.15 1.06
C ASN A 212 -14.99 12.24 0.00
N LYS A 213 -14.99 11.83 -1.27
CA LYS A 213 -14.92 12.73 -2.44
C LYS A 213 -16.25 12.82 -3.18
N SER A 214 -17.37 12.64 -2.46
CA SER A 214 -18.72 12.71 -3.04
C SER A 214 -18.88 13.95 -3.94
N PRO A 215 -19.45 13.81 -5.17
CA PRO A 215 -20.16 12.64 -5.68
C PRO A 215 -19.28 11.54 -6.31
N THR A 216 -17.94 11.69 -6.30
CA THR A 216 -17.02 10.70 -6.86
C THR A 216 -16.97 9.42 -6.01
N ASN A 217 -17.05 8.26 -6.65
CA ASN A 217 -16.86 6.97 -6.01
C ASN A 217 -15.36 6.68 -5.90
N ILE A 218 -14.88 6.44 -4.68
CA ILE A 218 -13.49 6.08 -4.41
C ILE A 218 -13.42 4.68 -3.81
N ILE A 219 -12.57 3.83 -4.38
CA ILE A 219 -12.27 2.48 -3.88
C ILE A 219 -10.77 2.21 -3.89
N ASP A 220 -10.38 1.05 -3.36
CA ASP A 220 -9.03 0.48 -3.43
C ASP A 220 -7.93 1.46 -2.99
N LEU A 221 -7.99 1.89 -1.73
CA LEU A 221 -6.94 2.70 -1.14
C LEU A 221 -5.73 1.81 -0.81
N ASP A 222 -4.54 2.30 -1.09
CA ASP A 222 -3.29 1.80 -0.52
C ASP A 222 -2.36 2.97 -0.13
N ILE A 223 -1.50 2.78 0.87
CA ILE A 223 -0.68 3.84 1.48
C ILE A 223 0.77 3.39 1.60
N LEU A 224 1.69 4.18 0.99
CA LEU A 224 3.13 4.04 1.16
C LEU A 224 3.66 5.07 2.16
N SER A 225 4.33 4.62 3.23
CA SER A 225 5.13 5.50 4.07
C SER A 225 6.38 5.97 3.32
N LEU A 226 6.61 7.28 3.28
CA LEU A 226 7.81 7.92 2.72
C LEU A 226 8.81 8.37 3.79
N GLY A 227 8.60 7.95 5.05
CA GLY A 227 9.37 8.37 6.21
C GLY A 227 8.97 9.76 6.74
N SER A 228 9.41 10.09 7.96
CA SER A 228 9.22 11.42 8.57
C SER A 228 7.78 11.95 8.52
N ASN A 229 6.81 11.10 8.87
CA ASN A 229 5.37 11.43 8.83
C ASN A 229 4.87 11.89 7.43
N THR A 230 5.57 11.47 6.37
CA THR A 230 5.22 11.73 4.98
C THR A 230 4.70 10.44 4.34
N TYR A 231 3.66 10.54 3.53
CA TYR A 231 2.98 9.40 2.92
C TYR A 231 2.62 9.69 1.47
N ALA A 232 2.61 8.65 0.64
CA ALA A 232 1.88 8.63 -0.62
C ALA A 232 0.67 7.72 -0.44
N ARG A 233 -0.45 8.07 -1.07
CA ARG A 233 -1.62 7.19 -1.17
C ARG A 233 -2.04 7.03 -2.61
N PHE A 234 -2.59 5.87 -2.90
CA PHE A 234 -3.07 5.47 -4.22
C PHE A 234 -4.51 5.04 -4.07
N MET A 235 -5.37 5.49 -4.98
CA MET A 235 -6.77 5.12 -4.92
C MET A 235 -7.39 5.12 -6.32
N LYS A 236 -8.45 4.32 -6.48
CA LYS A 236 -9.23 4.28 -7.71
C LYS A 236 -10.36 5.30 -7.63
N ASP A 237 -10.41 6.19 -8.62
CA ASP A 237 -11.64 6.87 -9.00
C ASP A 237 -12.50 5.90 -9.82
N GLU A 238 -13.49 5.31 -9.15
CA GLU A 238 -14.43 4.37 -9.75
C GLU A 238 -15.44 5.05 -10.67
N THR A 239 -15.62 6.38 -10.57
CA THR A 239 -16.46 7.12 -11.52
C THR A 239 -15.72 7.31 -12.85
N ALA A 240 -14.45 7.70 -12.81
CA ALA A 240 -13.62 7.93 -14.00
C ALA A 240 -12.88 6.67 -14.50
N LYS A 241 -12.88 5.58 -13.73
CA LYS A 241 -12.11 4.34 -13.98
C LYS A 241 -10.61 4.60 -14.08
N THR A 242 -10.06 5.41 -13.18
CA THR A 242 -8.64 5.77 -13.16
C THR A 242 -8.03 5.58 -11.78
N VAL A 243 -6.73 5.29 -11.73
CA VAL A 243 -5.96 5.32 -10.47
C VAL A 243 -5.10 6.57 -10.44
N PHE A 244 -5.00 7.19 -9.26
CA PHE A 244 -4.19 8.38 -9.03
C PHE A 244 -3.48 8.33 -7.69
N THR A 245 -2.53 9.23 -7.50
CA THR A 245 -1.74 9.36 -6.28
C THR A 245 -1.88 10.74 -5.65
N GLU A 246 -1.84 10.78 -4.31
CA GLU A 246 -1.75 12.00 -3.53
C GLU A 246 -0.64 11.85 -2.48
N ILE A 247 -0.03 12.97 -2.09
CA ILE A 247 1.07 13.03 -1.13
C ILE A 247 0.64 13.84 0.08
N SER A 248 1.01 13.38 1.28
CA SER A 248 0.97 14.20 2.49
C SER A 248 2.34 14.29 3.11
N THR A 249 2.74 15.49 3.52
CA THR A 249 3.93 15.75 4.35
C THR A 249 3.56 16.06 5.80
N THR A 250 2.27 15.93 6.15
CA THR A 250 1.72 16.34 7.45
C THR A 250 1.01 15.19 8.17
N GLY A 251 1.24 13.95 7.73
CA GLY A 251 0.74 12.74 8.35
C GLY A 251 -0.46 12.10 7.65
N LEU A 252 -0.89 10.94 8.16
CA LEU A 252 -2.03 10.17 7.62
C LEU A 252 -3.32 11.00 7.54
N PHE A 253 -3.58 11.83 8.56
CA PHE A 253 -4.73 12.74 8.61
C PHE A 253 -4.37 14.19 8.24
N GLY A 254 -3.21 14.39 7.63
CA GLY A 254 -2.74 15.70 7.19
C GLY A 254 -3.41 16.17 5.90
N SER A 255 -2.91 17.27 5.37
CA SER A 255 -3.27 17.75 4.04
C SER A 255 -2.68 16.83 2.97
N TRP A 256 -3.50 16.48 1.98
CA TRP A 256 -3.11 15.64 0.85
C TRP A 256 -3.16 16.44 -0.45
N THR A 257 -2.09 16.37 -1.24
CA THR A 257 -1.98 17.09 -2.53
C THR A 257 -1.74 16.11 -3.66
N ARG A 258 -2.40 16.34 -4.80
CA ARG A 258 -2.19 15.55 -6.03
C ARG A 258 -1.02 16.15 -6.80
N PRO A 259 0.10 15.43 -6.99
CA PRO A 259 1.20 15.93 -7.81
C PRO A 259 0.73 16.23 -9.25
N GLY A 260 1.21 17.34 -9.82
CA GLY A 260 0.73 17.84 -11.11
C GLY A 260 -0.54 18.66 -10.96
N SER A 261 -1.67 18.16 -11.46
CA SER A 261 -2.96 18.84 -11.41
C SER A 261 -4.04 17.95 -10.78
N ALA A 262 -5.21 18.53 -10.49
CA ALA A 262 -6.36 17.79 -9.97
C ALA A 262 -6.83 16.64 -10.88
N SER A 263 -6.43 16.59 -12.16
CA SER A 263 -6.79 15.55 -13.13
C SER A 263 -5.66 14.54 -13.42
N THR A 264 -4.47 14.69 -12.83
CA THR A 264 -3.30 13.84 -13.11
C THR A 264 -3.52 12.39 -12.65
N THR A 265 -3.69 11.45 -13.58
CA THR A 265 -3.87 10.01 -13.28
C THR A 265 -2.61 9.22 -13.63
N ILE A 266 -2.47 8.04 -13.03
CA ILE A 266 -1.40 7.08 -13.34
C ILE A 266 -1.81 6.24 -14.56
N ALA A 267 -3.01 5.68 -14.52
CA ALA A 267 -3.57 4.87 -15.59
C ALA A 267 -5.10 4.85 -15.54
N SER A 268 -5.71 4.44 -16.65
CA SER A 268 -7.15 4.24 -16.82
C SER A 268 -7.45 2.77 -17.11
N GLY A 269 -8.69 2.34 -16.82
CA GLY A 269 -9.11 0.94 -16.97
C GLY A 269 -8.41 -0.01 -15.99
N VAL A 270 -7.99 0.52 -14.83
CA VAL A 270 -7.25 -0.19 -13.79
C VAL A 270 -7.87 0.00 -12.41
N GLU A 271 -7.53 -0.88 -11.47
CA GLU A 271 -7.94 -0.84 -10.07
C GLU A 271 -6.86 -1.42 -9.14
N GLY A 272 -7.18 -1.54 -7.85
CA GLY A 272 -6.37 -2.29 -6.89
C GLY A 272 -4.90 -1.89 -6.79
N PRO A 273 -4.54 -0.61 -6.59
CA PRO A 273 -3.14 -0.25 -6.38
C PRO A 273 -2.52 -1.03 -5.22
N ALA A 274 -1.37 -1.66 -5.45
CA ALA A 274 -0.55 -2.27 -4.41
C ALA A 274 0.87 -1.73 -4.49
N VAL A 275 1.27 -0.89 -3.54
CA VAL A 275 2.53 -0.12 -3.56
C VAL A 275 3.53 -0.64 -2.53
N PHE A 276 4.81 -0.72 -2.92
CA PHE A 276 5.89 -1.15 -2.03
C PHE A 276 7.24 -0.59 -2.46
N TRP A 277 8.18 -0.50 -1.51
CA TRP A 277 9.55 -0.06 -1.79
C TRP A 277 10.39 -1.16 -2.45
N ASP A 278 11.34 -0.75 -3.29
CA ASP A 278 12.37 -1.64 -3.82
C ASP A 278 13.42 -1.97 -2.73
N ASN A 279 13.79 -3.25 -2.64
CA ASN A 279 14.76 -3.79 -1.69
C ASN A 279 16.22 -3.43 -2.01
N VAL A 280 16.52 -2.98 -3.23
CA VAL A 280 17.88 -2.69 -3.71
C VAL A 280 18.07 -1.18 -3.88
N ASP A 281 17.16 -0.53 -4.59
CA ASP A 281 17.23 0.89 -4.92
C ASP A 281 16.40 1.73 -3.95
N SER A 282 17.05 2.34 -2.96
CA SER A 282 16.42 3.09 -1.85
C SER A 282 15.46 4.24 -2.22
N GLY A 283 15.50 4.70 -3.47
CA GLY A 283 14.62 5.76 -3.99
C GLY A 283 13.53 5.24 -4.92
N LYS A 284 13.49 3.93 -5.19
CA LYS A 284 12.60 3.30 -6.15
C LYS A 284 11.44 2.62 -5.42
N ALA A 285 10.23 2.89 -5.87
CA ALA A 285 9.03 2.18 -5.46
C ALA A 285 8.40 1.46 -6.66
N HIS A 286 7.67 0.40 -6.36
CA HIS A 286 6.86 -0.37 -7.30
C HIS A 286 5.39 -0.19 -6.95
N LEU A 287 4.56 -0.24 -7.99
CA LEU A 287 3.11 -0.15 -7.89
C LEU A 287 2.50 -1.19 -8.83
N LEU A 288 1.67 -2.08 -8.31
CA LEU A 288 0.88 -2.98 -9.15
C LEU A 288 -0.48 -2.35 -9.40
N LEU A 289 -0.95 -2.41 -10.65
CA LEU A 289 -2.30 -1.96 -11.05
C LEU A 289 -3.05 -3.11 -11.72
N ASP A 290 -4.22 -3.47 -11.20
CA ASP A 290 -5.04 -4.58 -11.70
C ASP A 290 -5.83 -4.10 -12.91
N PHE A 291 -5.46 -4.61 -14.09
CA PHE A 291 -6.26 -4.43 -15.30
C PHE A 291 -7.46 -5.38 -15.23
N TYR A 292 -8.48 -4.99 -14.46
CA TYR A 292 -9.64 -5.81 -14.10
C TYR A 292 -10.42 -6.37 -15.31
N GLY A 293 -10.39 -5.67 -16.44
CA GLY A 293 -10.95 -6.12 -17.73
C GLY A 293 -10.01 -6.92 -18.64
N SER A 294 -8.79 -7.21 -18.18
CA SER A 294 -7.72 -7.86 -18.97
C SER A 294 -7.01 -8.94 -18.13
N ASP A 295 -5.70 -9.10 -18.30
CA ASP A 295 -4.87 -10.18 -17.77
C ASP A 295 -4.33 -9.97 -16.34
N GLY A 296 -4.94 -9.08 -15.55
CA GLY A 296 -4.61 -8.90 -14.13
C GLY A 296 -3.57 -7.81 -13.87
N TYR A 297 -2.81 -8.00 -12.81
CA TYR A 297 -1.80 -7.05 -12.36
C TYR A 297 -0.71 -6.81 -13.39
N ARG A 298 -0.32 -5.54 -13.53
CA ARG A 298 0.91 -5.14 -14.23
C ARG A 298 1.75 -4.22 -13.34
N PRO A 299 3.08 -4.41 -13.30
CA PRO A 299 3.96 -3.59 -12.50
C PRO A 299 4.23 -2.23 -13.14
N TYR A 300 4.32 -1.22 -12.29
CA TYR A 300 4.79 0.13 -12.54
C TYR A 300 5.89 0.45 -11.54
N GLU A 301 6.72 1.43 -11.85
CA GLU A 301 7.79 1.90 -10.97
C GLU A 301 7.92 3.42 -10.97
N SER A 302 8.54 3.93 -9.91
CA SER A 302 8.87 5.34 -9.74
C SER A 302 10.15 5.51 -8.94
N THR A 303 11.03 6.40 -9.40
CA THR A 303 12.15 6.94 -8.59
C THR A 303 11.84 8.35 -8.05
N ASP A 304 10.62 8.84 -8.25
CA ASP A 304 10.13 10.17 -7.84
C ASP A 304 8.68 10.04 -7.36
N VAL A 305 8.50 9.31 -6.27
CA VAL A 305 7.18 9.02 -5.69
C VAL A 305 6.45 10.33 -5.32
N LYS A 306 7.17 11.31 -4.76
CA LYS A 306 6.60 12.61 -4.38
C LYS A 306 6.16 13.44 -5.60
N GLY A 307 6.87 13.34 -6.72
CA GLY A 307 6.45 13.93 -7.99
C GLY A 307 5.30 13.20 -8.67
N GLY A 308 4.89 12.03 -8.17
CA GLY A 308 3.77 11.25 -8.69
C GLY A 308 4.02 10.66 -10.08
N LYS A 309 5.29 10.50 -10.49
CA LYS A 309 5.66 9.98 -11.80
C LYS A 309 5.79 8.46 -11.75
N TRP A 310 4.85 7.76 -12.37
CA TRP A 310 4.83 6.29 -12.44
C TRP A 310 4.91 5.85 -13.89
N VAL A 311 5.83 4.92 -14.18
CA VAL A 311 6.03 4.37 -15.52
C VAL A 311 5.79 2.86 -15.50
N ALA A 312 5.25 2.31 -16.59
CA ALA A 312 5.06 0.87 -16.68
C ALA A 312 6.41 0.15 -16.69
N SER A 313 6.53 -0.90 -15.88
CA SER A 313 7.69 -1.80 -15.87
C SER A 313 7.49 -2.95 -16.86
N SER A 314 8.55 -3.72 -17.12
CA SER A 314 8.43 -4.94 -17.92
C SER A 314 7.49 -5.94 -17.24
N THR A 315 6.62 -6.57 -18.04
CA THR A 315 5.73 -7.65 -17.60
C THR A 315 6.28 -9.04 -17.90
N SER A 316 7.46 -9.15 -18.54
CA SER A 316 7.99 -10.43 -19.03
C SER A 316 8.20 -11.48 -17.93
N GLY A 317 8.53 -11.05 -16.72
CA GLY A 317 8.70 -11.90 -15.54
C GLY A 317 7.47 -11.99 -14.63
N TRP A 318 6.41 -11.24 -14.93
CA TRP A 318 5.24 -11.10 -14.05
C TRP A 318 4.16 -12.16 -14.35
N PRO A 319 3.60 -12.85 -13.33
CA PRO A 319 2.53 -13.82 -13.56
C PRO A 319 1.24 -13.16 -14.06
N LYS A 320 0.55 -13.84 -14.99
CA LYS A 320 -0.77 -13.41 -15.48
C LYS A 320 -1.88 -13.81 -14.52
N ASN A 321 -3.02 -13.10 -14.63
CA ASN A 321 -4.29 -13.33 -13.94
C ASN A 321 -4.29 -13.10 -12.42
N LEU A 322 -3.17 -12.64 -11.85
CA LEU A 322 -3.17 -12.14 -10.47
C LEU A 322 -4.06 -10.91 -10.37
N ARG A 323 -4.98 -10.93 -9.40
CA ARG A 323 -5.87 -9.81 -9.10
C ARG A 323 -5.46 -9.10 -7.83
N HIS A 324 -6.16 -8.01 -7.53
CA HIS A 324 -5.92 -7.12 -6.39
C HIS A 324 -5.40 -7.87 -5.14
N GLY A 325 -4.24 -7.47 -4.62
CA GLY A 325 -3.57 -8.10 -3.50
C GLY A 325 -2.44 -7.21 -2.98
N SER A 326 -1.36 -7.79 -2.50
CA SER A 326 -0.28 -7.04 -1.83
C SER A 326 1.07 -7.75 -1.93
N VAL A 327 2.14 -7.03 -1.64
CA VAL A 327 3.52 -7.54 -1.67
C VAL A 327 4.26 -7.15 -0.40
N LEU A 328 4.90 -8.12 0.24
CA LEU A 328 5.72 -7.95 1.43
C LEU A 328 7.20 -8.21 1.10
N PRO A 329 8.10 -7.25 1.31
CA PRO A 329 9.54 -7.52 1.34
C PRO A 329 9.92 -8.55 2.40
N VAL A 330 10.75 -9.53 2.04
CA VAL A 330 11.13 -10.65 2.92
C VAL A 330 12.64 -10.89 2.94
N THR A 331 13.11 -11.34 4.10
CA THR A 331 14.50 -11.72 4.36
C THR A 331 14.85 -13.09 3.79
N ALA A 332 16.14 -13.41 3.70
CA ALA A 332 16.60 -14.73 3.26
C ALA A 332 16.03 -15.88 4.10
N ALA A 333 15.94 -15.70 5.42
CA ALA A 333 15.37 -16.71 6.31
C ALA A 333 13.88 -16.97 6.02
N GLN A 334 13.12 -15.90 5.78
CA GLN A 334 11.70 -15.99 5.43
C GLN A 334 11.50 -16.61 4.03
N VAL A 335 12.33 -16.24 3.05
CA VAL A 335 12.36 -16.87 1.71
C VAL A 335 12.56 -18.38 1.83
N SER A 336 13.55 -18.82 2.62
CA SER A 336 13.81 -20.24 2.85
C SER A 336 12.66 -20.94 3.55
N ALA A 337 12.11 -20.36 4.61
CA ALA A 337 11.00 -20.94 5.38
C ALA A 337 9.73 -21.12 4.53
N VAL A 338 9.34 -20.07 3.80
CA VAL A 338 8.18 -20.09 2.91
C VAL A 338 8.36 -21.10 1.78
N SER A 339 9.53 -21.14 1.15
CA SER A 339 9.82 -22.11 0.06
C SER A 339 9.84 -23.56 0.56
N ALA A 340 10.32 -23.80 1.78
CA ALA A 340 10.37 -25.14 2.36
C ALA A 340 8.97 -25.70 2.64
N LYS A 341 8.03 -24.85 3.11
CA LYS A 341 6.64 -25.27 3.34
C LYS A 341 5.84 -25.35 2.04
N TRP A 342 5.97 -24.34 1.20
CA TRP A 342 5.13 -24.11 0.03
C TRP A 342 5.99 -24.15 -1.25
N PRO A 343 6.43 -25.33 -1.70
CA PRO A 343 7.28 -25.43 -2.89
C PRO A 343 6.55 -24.90 -4.12
N SER A 344 7.31 -24.30 -5.05
CA SER A 344 6.81 -23.88 -6.37
C SER A 344 6.26 -25.04 -7.20
#